data_AF-A0A7K0EUX1-F1
#
_entry.id   AF-A0A7K0EUX1-F1
#
_cell.length_a   1.000
_cell.length_b   1.000
_cell.length_c   1.000
_cell.angle_alpha   90.00
_cell.angle_beta   90.00
_cell.angle_gamma   90.00
#
_symmetry.space_group_name_H-M   'P 1'
#
loop_
_entity.id
_entity.type
_entity.pdbx_description
1 polymer ?
#
loop_
_entity_poly.entity_id
_entity_poly.type
_entity_poly.pdbx_seq_one_letter_code
_entity_poly.pdbx_strand_id
1 'polypeptide(L)'
;MLLTQLVLAFGGIQGGIRLLIDPTGFEMGIHPELRNSFPVDDFFLAGVFVLITFGLTPLFLAGCLWGRVRIPIAEAAFNGYNWAWGASVGLSILLLAWTLVLVSLIGYRTYYQLIDGLMALLLLNLQLHPKVRKLMIYSKS
;
A
#
# COMPACT_ATOMS: atom_id res chain seq x y z
N MET A 1 -2.68 -5.32 12.62
CA MET A 1 -1.41 -5.54 11.91
C MET A 1 -1.57 -6.59 10.83
N LEU A 2 -1.91 -7.84 11.15
CA LEU A 2 -2.16 -8.86 10.13
C LEU A 2 -3.38 -8.52 9.27
N LEU A 3 -4.54 -8.27 9.91
CA LEU A 3 -5.76 -7.88 9.22
C LEU A 3 -5.55 -6.65 8.31
N THR A 4 -4.83 -5.65 8.80
CA THR A 4 -4.52 -4.43 8.05
C THR A 4 -3.67 -4.70 6.80
N GLN A 5 -2.72 -5.65 6.87
CA GLN A 5 -1.95 -6.06 5.68
C GLN A 5 -2.82 -6.85 4.69
N LEU A 6 -3.69 -7.74 5.18
CA LEU A 6 -4.60 -8.49 4.32
C LEU A 6 -5.61 -7.60 3.60
N VAL A 7 -6.14 -6.58 4.29
CA VAL A 7 -7.04 -5.59 3.69
C VAL A 7 -6.31 -4.78 2.60
N LEU A 8 -5.09 -4.31 2.89
CA LEU A 8 -4.28 -3.60 1.90
C LEU A 8 -3.99 -4.48 0.68
N ALA A 9 -3.51 -5.70 0.91
CA ALA A 9 -3.26 -6.69 -0.13
C ALA A 9 -4.45 -6.93 -1.04
N PHE A 10 -5.63 -7.12 -0.45
CA PHE A 10 -6.85 -7.36 -1.21
C PHE A 10 -7.21 -6.17 -2.10
N GLY A 11 -7.09 -4.94 -1.58
CA GLY A 11 -7.28 -3.71 -2.36
C GLY A 11 -6.27 -3.57 -3.50
N GLY A 12 -4.98 -3.77 -3.22
CA GLY A 12 -3.92 -3.67 -4.22
C GLY A 12 -3.99 -4.77 -5.29
N ILE A 13 -4.40 -5.99 -4.94
CA ILE A 13 -4.63 -7.06 -5.93
C ILE A 13 -5.78 -6.70 -6.85
N GLN A 14 -6.93 -6.31 -6.29
CA GLN A 14 -8.08 -5.93 -7.11
C GLN A 14 -7.79 -4.71 -7.99
N GLY A 15 -7.21 -3.65 -7.43
CA GLY A 15 -6.87 -2.44 -8.18
C GLY A 15 -5.81 -2.71 -9.25
N GLY A 16 -4.75 -3.43 -8.89
CA GLY A 16 -3.68 -3.80 -9.81
C GLY A 16 -4.17 -4.66 -10.97
N ILE A 17 -4.93 -5.73 -10.69
CA ILE A 17 -5.48 -6.60 -11.75
C ILE A 17 -6.39 -5.84 -12.70
N ARG A 18 -7.26 -4.94 -12.20
CA ARG A 18 -8.14 -4.14 -13.08
C ARG A 18 -7.36 -3.26 -14.04
N LEU A 19 -6.26 -2.62 -13.60
CA LEU A 19 -5.39 -1.85 -14.50
C LEU A 19 -4.61 -2.71 -15.49
N LEU A 20 -4.32 -3.96 -15.15
CA LEU A 20 -3.62 -4.87 -16.07
C LEU A 20 -4.56 -5.41 -17.14
N ILE A 21 -5.81 -5.72 -16.78
CA ILE A 21 -6.83 -6.22 -17.71
C ILE A 21 -7.37 -5.09 -18.59
N ASP A 22 -7.63 -3.93 -17.99
CA ASP A 22 -8.04 -2.72 -18.69
C ASP A 22 -7.05 -1.56 -18.42
N PRO A 23 -5.93 -1.50 -19.17
CA PRO A 23 -4.96 -0.42 -19.05
C PRO A 23 -5.48 0.94 -19.48
N THR A 24 -6.72 1.03 -20.00
CA THR A 24 -7.35 2.32 -20.26
C THR A 24 -7.85 2.98 -18.98
N GLY A 25 -8.04 2.20 -17.92
CA GLY A 25 -8.59 2.66 -16.65
C GLY A 25 -10.10 2.90 -16.70
N PHE A 26 -10.79 2.48 -17.76
CA PHE A 26 -12.23 2.64 -17.88
C PHE A 26 -12.98 1.90 -16.77
N GLU A 27 -12.58 0.66 -16.45
CA GLU A 27 -13.12 -0.09 -15.30
C GLU A 27 -12.86 0.57 -13.94
N MET A 28 -11.86 1.46 -13.87
CA MET A 28 -11.54 2.26 -12.68
C MET A 28 -12.35 3.57 -12.62
N GLY A 29 -13.22 3.83 -13.60
CA GLY A 29 -13.98 5.07 -13.71
C GLY A 29 -13.21 6.21 -14.38
N ILE A 30 -12.11 5.91 -15.07
CA ILE A 30 -11.38 6.90 -15.88
C ILE A 30 -12.08 7.00 -17.23
N HIS A 31 -12.85 8.07 -17.42
CA HIS A 31 -13.50 8.33 -18.70
C HIS A 31 -12.46 8.67 -19.80
N PRO A 32 -12.69 8.29 -21.07
CA PRO A 32 -11.77 8.57 -22.17
C PRO A 32 -11.38 10.05 -22.32
N GLU A 33 -12.30 10.96 -22.00
CA GLU A 33 -12.07 12.41 -22.02
C GLU A 33 -10.99 12.86 -21.02
N LEU A 34 -10.83 12.14 -19.90
CA LEU A 34 -9.83 12.42 -18.88
C LEU A 34 -8.45 11.91 -19.26
N ARG A 35 -8.36 11.00 -20.24
CA ARG A 35 -7.10 10.39 -20.67
C ARG A 35 -6.08 11.42 -21.15
N ASN A 36 -6.55 12.45 -21.86
CA ASN A 36 -5.71 13.56 -22.33
C ASN A 36 -5.13 14.42 -21.18
N SER A 37 -5.63 14.23 -19.95
CA SER A 37 -5.10 14.91 -18.76
C SER A 37 -3.99 14.11 -18.08
N PHE A 38 -3.80 12.85 -18.44
CA PHE A 38 -2.75 12.02 -17.86
C PHE A 38 -1.43 12.23 -18.60
N PRO A 39 -0.29 12.19 -17.88
CA PRO A 39 1.03 12.19 -18.51
C PRO A 39 1.39 10.83 -19.15
N VAL A 40 0.47 9.87 -19.14
CA VAL A 40 0.64 8.50 -19.65
C VAL A 40 -0.62 8.06 -20.41
N ASP A 41 -0.43 7.37 -21.52
CA ASP A 41 -1.53 6.93 -22.40
C ASP A 41 -2.17 5.59 -21.95
N ASP A 42 -1.42 4.82 -21.16
CA ASP A 42 -1.87 3.58 -20.53
C ASP A 42 -1.46 3.48 -19.06
N PHE A 43 -2.24 2.71 -18.31
CA PHE A 43 -2.04 2.47 -16.88
C PHE A 43 -1.44 1.10 -16.57
N PHE A 44 -0.88 0.40 -17.56
CA PHE A 44 -0.37 -0.95 -17.35
C PHE A 44 0.74 -0.95 -16.29
N LEU A 45 1.69 -0.02 -16.41
CA LEU A 45 2.80 0.10 -15.46
C LEU A 45 2.32 0.51 -14.07
N ALA A 46 1.31 1.37 -13.98
CA ALA A 46 0.66 1.71 -12.72
C ALA A 46 -0.02 0.47 -12.10
N GLY A 47 -0.65 -0.38 -12.91
CA GLY A 47 -1.22 -1.66 -12.50
C GLY A 47 -0.20 -2.63 -11.92
N VAL A 48 0.95 -2.79 -12.59
CA VAL A 48 2.07 -3.60 -12.08
C VAL A 48 2.56 -3.06 -10.74
N PHE A 49 2.77 -1.74 -10.65
CA PHE A 49 3.20 -1.09 -9.42
C PHE A 49 2.21 -1.34 -8.27
N VAL A 50 0.92 -1.08 -8.49
CA VAL A 50 -0.13 -1.28 -7.47
C VAL A 50 -0.21 -2.75 -7.04
N LEU A 51 -0.17 -3.68 -7.99
CA LEU A 51 -0.25 -5.12 -7.71
C LEU A 51 0.93 -5.59 -6.86
N ILE A 52 2.16 -5.22 -7.22
CA ILE A 52 3.36 -5.67 -6.52
C ILE A 52 3.47 -4.99 -5.15
N THR A 53 3.36 -3.66 -5.13
CA THR A 53 3.62 -2.84 -3.95
C THR A 53 2.49 -2.92 -2.93
N PHE A 54 1.23 -2.83 -3.35
CA PHE A 54 0.09 -2.82 -2.45
C PHE A 54 -0.70 -4.14 -2.45
N GLY A 55 -0.39 -5.08 -3.34
CA GLY A 55 -0.97 -6.43 -3.36
C GLY A 55 -0.06 -7.49 -2.75
N LEU A 56 1.05 -7.80 -3.44
CA LEU A 56 1.93 -8.91 -3.07
C LEU A 56 2.82 -8.60 -1.86
N THR A 57 3.40 -7.40 -1.79
CA THR A 57 4.26 -6.99 -0.68
C THR A 57 3.53 -7.08 0.68
N PRO A 58 2.31 -6.53 0.86
CA PRO A 58 1.61 -6.67 2.13
C PRO A 58 1.19 -8.11 2.45
N LEU A 59 0.89 -8.97 1.47
CA LEU A 59 0.70 -10.41 1.73
C LEU A 59 1.97 -11.05 2.30
N PHE A 60 3.12 -10.76 1.69
CA PHE A 60 4.41 -11.23 2.18
C PHE A 60 4.69 -10.73 3.60
N LEU A 61 4.48 -9.43 3.87
CA LEU A 61 4.63 -8.86 5.21
C LEU A 61 3.65 -9.46 6.22
N ALA A 62 2.42 -9.80 5.83
CA ALA A 62 1.48 -10.51 6.69
C ALA A 62 2.04 -11.89 7.09
N GLY A 63 2.61 -12.64 6.15
CA GLY A 63 3.29 -13.90 6.42
C GLY A 63 4.47 -13.74 7.38
N CYS A 64 5.32 -12.72 7.16
CA CYS A 64 6.45 -12.43 8.03
C CYS A 64 6.03 -12.02 9.45
N LEU A 65 4.97 -11.22 9.58
CA LEU A 65 4.40 -10.83 10.88
C LEU A 65 3.80 -12.04 11.61
N TRP A 66 3.12 -12.94 10.89
CA TRP A 66 2.52 -14.15 11.46
C TRP A 66 3.59 -15.10 11.98
N GLY A 67 4.59 -15.40 11.14
CA GLY A 67 5.70 -16.30 11.49
C GLY A 67 6.78 -15.67 12.36
N ARG A 68 6.66 -14.37 12.68
CA ARG A 68 7.70 -13.58 13.37
C ARG A 68 9.08 -13.73 12.71
N VAL A 69 9.10 -13.76 11.38
CA VAL A 69 10.30 -14.01 10.58
C VAL A 69 11.31 -12.89 10.82
N ARG A 70 12.56 -13.27 11.13
CA ARG A 70 13.66 -12.34 11.33
C ARG A 70 14.58 -12.36 10.12
N ILE A 71 14.83 -11.18 9.53
CA ILE A 71 15.75 -11.02 8.41
C ILE A 71 16.85 -10.05 8.88
N PRO A 72 18.08 -10.52 9.14
CA PRO A 72 19.12 -9.70 9.79
C PRO A 72 19.41 -8.38 9.06
N ILE A 73 19.47 -8.40 7.73
CA ILE A 73 19.72 -7.21 6.90
C ILE A 73 18.58 -6.20 7.03
N ALA A 74 17.33 -6.67 7.05
CA ALA A 74 16.18 -5.79 7.22
C ALA A 74 16.11 -5.24 8.65
N GLU A 75 16.41 -6.06 9.66
CA GLU A 75 16.40 -5.63 11.07
C GLU A 75 17.44 -4.55 11.38
N ALA A 76 18.61 -4.62 10.73
CA ALA A 76 19.62 -3.58 10.84
C ALA A 76 19.10 -2.19 10.44
N ALA A 77 18.15 -2.11 9.50
CA ALA A 77 17.53 -0.86 9.08
C ALA A 77 16.51 -0.30 10.09
N PHE A 78 15.99 -1.12 11.01
CA PHE A 78 14.88 -0.75 11.90
C PHE A 78 15.25 -0.69 13.39
N ASN A 79 16.54 -0.58 13.74
CA ASN A 79 17.05 -0.22 15.08
C ASN A 79 16.35 -0.95 16.26
N GLY A 80 16.19 -2.27 16.15
CA GLY A 80 15.61 -3.11 17.22
C GLY A 80 14.08 -3.22 17.21
N TYR A 81 13.39 -2.62 16.23
CA TYR A 81 11.99 -2.90 15.93
C TYR A 81 11.85 -4.07 14.93
N ASN A 82 10.71 -4.75 14.97
CA ASN A 82 10.35 -5.75 13.97
C ASN A 82 10.33 -5.11 12.57
N TRP A 83 11.18 -5.61 11.67
CA TRP A 83 11.35 -5.05 10.34
C TRP A 83 10.07 -5.11 9.50
N ALA A 84 9.26 -6.16 9.65
CA ALA A 84 8.01 -6.31 8.90
C ALA A 84 6.95 -5.30 9.34
N TRP A 85 6.94 -4.92 10.62
CA TRP A 85 6.17 -3.77 11.11
C TRP A 85 6.70 -2.45 10.53
N GLY A 86 8.02 -2.24 10.52
CA GLY A 86 8.61 -1.03 9.93
C GLY A 86 8.26 -0.87 8.44
N ALA A 87 8.39 -1.95 7.66
CA ALA A 87 7.99 -2.01 6.26
C ALA A 87 6.47 -1.79 6.08
N SER A 88 5.64 -2.30 7.00
CA SER A 88 4.19 -2.07 7.01
C SER A 88 3.84 -0.58 7.17
N VAL A 89 4.56 0.14 8.04
CA VAL A 89 4.44 1.61 8.17
C VAL A 89 4.85 2.29 6.87
N GLY A 90 5.97 1.87 6.29
CA GLY A 90 6.44 2.38 5.00
C GLY A 90 5.41 2.23 3.89
N LEU A 91 4.73 1.08 3.80
CA LEU A 91 3.66 0.86 2.82
C LEU A 91 2.47 1.81 3.03
N SER A 92 2.07 2.07 4.28
CA SER A 92 0.96 3.00 4.53
C SER A 92 1.32 4.44 4.18
N ILE A 93 2.57 4.86 4.42
CA ILE A 93 3.09 6.16 3.97
C ILE A 93 3.10 6.23 2.44
N LEU A 94 3.61 5.17 1.79
CA LEU A 94 3.68 5.10 0.34
C LEU A 94 2.28 5.11 -0.30
N LEU A 95 1.29 4.44 0.29
CA LEU A 95 -0.10 4.48 -0.16
C LEU A 95 -0.64 5.91 -0.08
N LEU A 96 -0.44 6.60 1.05
CA LEU A 96 -0.87 7.99 1.19
C LEU A 96 -0.21 8.89 0.14
N ALA A 97 1.10 8.75 -0.05
CA ALA A 97 1.86 9.53 -1.04
C ALA A 97 1.38 9.24 -2.48
N TRP A 98 1.16 7.97 -2.81
CA TRP A 98 0.64 7.56 -4.11
C TRP A 98 -0.74 8.16 -4.39
N THR A 99 -1.65 8.11 -3.41
CA THR A 99 -2.98 8.73 -3.51
C THR A 99 -2.87 10.24 -3.70
N LEU A 100 -1.95 10.92 -3.00
CA LEU A 100 -1.72 12.36 -3.18
C LEU A 100 -1.18 12.69 -4.56
N VAL A 101 -0.25 11.88 -5.10
CA VAL A 101 0.23 12.03 -6.47
C VAL A 101 -0.92 11.90 -7.46
N LEU A 102 -1.76 10.87 -7.32
CA LEU A 102 -2.94 10.70 -8.17
C LEU A 102 -3.88 11.91 -8.07
N VAL A 103 -4.24 12.35 -6.87
CA VAL A 103 -5.10 13.54 -6.70
C VAL A 103 -4.47 14.80 -7.29
N SER A 104 -3.15 14.96 -7.21
CA SER A 104 -2.46 16.12 -7.79
C SER A 104 -2.44 16.11 -9.32
N LEU A 105 -2.31 14.93 -9.93
CA LEU A 105 -2.24 14.79 -11.39
C LEU A 105 -3.61 14.93 -12.06
N ILE A 106 -4.65 14.32 -11.46
CA ILE A 106 -5.95 14.20 -12.12
C ILE A 106 -7.10 14.87 -11.34
N GLY A 107 -6.81 15.47 -10.19
CA GLY A 107 -7.84 15.96 -9.27
C GLY A 107 -8.55 14.81 -8.54
N TYR A 108 -9.47 15.19 -7.67
CA TYR A 108 -10.36 14.23 -7.01
C TYR A 108 -11.48 13.83 -7.97
N ARG A 109 -11.45 12.60 -8.48
CA ARG A 109 -12.40 12.15 -9.53
C ARG A 109 -13.00 10.78 -9.29
N THR A 110 -12.33 9.92 -8.54
CA THR A 110 -12.77 8.55 -8.30
C THR A 110 -12.87 8.26 -6.82
N TYR A 111 -13.90 7.49 -6.45
CA TYR A 111 -14.12 7.06 -5.07
C TYR A 111 -12.97 6.21 -4.54
N TYR A 112 -12.20 5.55 -5.43
CA TYR A 112 -10.99 4.82 -5.08
C TYR A 112 -9.96 5.71 -4.37
N GLN A 113 -9.74 6.95 -4.83
CA GLN A 113 -8.80 7.89 -4.20
C GLN A 113 -9.19 8.20 -2.75
N LEU A 114 -10.50 8.35 -2.48
CA LEU A 114 -11.00 8.59 -1.13
C LEU A 114 -10.78 7.36 -0.24
N ILE A 115 -11.17 6.19 -0.72
CA ILE A 115 -11.06 4.94 0.04
C ILE A 115 -9.59 4.65 0.36
N ASP A 116 -8.69 4.76 -0.62
CA ASP A 116 -7.27 4.50 -0.45
C ASP A 116 -6.61 5.52 0.49
N GLY A 117 -6.98 6.81 0.37
CA GLY A 117 -6.50 7.86 1.27
C GLY A 117 -6.94 7.64 2.72
N LEU A 118 -8.24 7.36 2.94
CA LEU A 118 -8.77 7.05 4.26
C LEU A 118 -8.16 5.77 4.84
N MET A 119 -7.97 4.75 4.00
CA MET A 119 -7.32 3.51 4.38
C MET A 119 -5.88 3.77 4.82
N ALA A 120 -5.10 4.54 4.05
CA ALA A 120 -3.73 4.89 4.40
C ALA A 120 -3.63 5.58 5.78
N LEU A 121 -4.52 6.55 6.04
CA LEU A 121 -4.59 7.24 7.32
C LEU A 121 -4.99 6.31 8.47
N LEU A 122 -5.98 5.44 8.26
CA LEU A 122 -6.40 4.46 9.26
C LEU A 122 -5.27 3.47 9.58
N LEU A 123 -4.60 2.94 8.55
CA LEU A 123 -3.47 2.03 8.67
C LEU A 123 -2.33 2.67 9.46
N LEU A 124 -1.94 3.90 9.13
CA LEU A 124 -0.90 4.65 9.86
C LEU A 124 -1.26 4.83 11.33
N ASN A 125 -2.48 5.28 11.63
CA ASN A 125 -2.93 5.47 13.01
C ASN A 125 -2.88 4.16 13.81
N LEU A 126 -3.35 3.06 13.24
CA LEU A 126 -3.32 1.75 13.89
C LEU A 126 -1.89 1.22 14.08
N GLN A 127 -1.02 1.41 13.09
CA GLN A 127 0.37 0.92 13.12
C GLN A 127 1.25 1.72 14.10
N LEU A 128 1.03 3.02 14.20
CA LEU A 128 1.76 3.91 15.09
C LEU A 128 1.17 3.96 16.51
N HIS A 129 0.00 3.35 16.73
CA HIS A 129 -0.63 3.32 18.04
C HIS A 129 0.35 2.77 19.11
N PRO A 130 0.51 3.43 20.27
CA PRO A 130 1.57 3.11 21.23
C PRO A 130 1.58 1.65 21.70
N LYS A 131 0.39 1.05 21.84
CA LYS A 131 0.25 -0.38 22.22
C LYS A 131 0.84 -1.31 21.16
N VAL A 132 0.62 -1.04 19.88
CA VAL A 132 1.17 -1.86 18.78
C VAL A 132 2.67 -1.68 18.73
N ARG A 133 3.15 -0.43 18.78
CA ARG A 133 4.58 -0.13 18.69
C ARG A 133 5.39 -0.78 19.82
N LYS A 134 4.85 -0.85 21.05
CA LYS A 134 5.48 -1.57 22.16
C LYS A 134 5.61 -3.07 21.92
N LEU A 135 4.60 -3.71 21.31
CA LEU A 135 4.62 -5.14 21.00
C LEU A 135 5.65 -5.51 19.92
N MET A 136 6.11 -4.53 19.14
CA MET A 136 7.02 -4.73 18.00
C MET A 136 8.48 -4.45 18.34
N ILE A 137 8.80 -4.10 19.59
CA ILE A 137 10.18 -3.99 20.07
C ILE A 137 10.69 -5.42 20.28
N TYR A 138 11.82 -5.77 19.69
CA TYR A 138 12.49 -7.01 20.07
C TYR A 138 12.97 -6.88 21.50
N SER A 139 12.44 -7.72 22.40
CA SER A 139 13.06 -7.92 23.72
C SER A 139 14.49 -8.36 23.45
N LYS A 140 15.47 -7.61 23.97
CA LYS A 140 16.84 -8.10 24.08
C LYS A 140 16.76 -9.38 24.90
N SER A 141 16.96 -10.52 24.22
CA SER A 141 17.24 -11.79 24.88
C SER A 141 18.63 -11.74 25.49
#